data_AF-A0A0F9S779-F1
#
_entry.id   AF-A0A0F9S779-F1
#
_cell.length_a   1.000
_cell.length_b   1.000
_cell.length_c   1.000
_cell.angle_alpha   90.00
_cell.angle_beta   90.00
_cell.angle_gamma   90.00
#
_symmetry.space_group_name_H-M   'P 1'
#
loop_
_entity.id
_entity.type
_entity.pdbx_description
1 polymer ?
#
loop_
_entity_poly.entity_id
_entity_poly.type
_entity_poly.pdbx_seq_one_letter_code
_entity_poly.pdbx_strand_id
1 'polypeptide(L)'
;MMLGFGSYFIGLTFQRLFGGYLGHFFVEGTFTNYMWIGSFDPPGDIFQLLFKIDYILWAIGAAMFILAFEIGIKKTKYILTIIQIPLIILIIILPYGMARNIQRYFMYPFSTTIIIASIVLIGKWSRFELKAISSMLFFGVVFLMMSSALVSKSVKELNIPIMLYLSPIFFIIGALVVMLPLVIDLKSISHMLRFLSICGIFTIITMVLLEIFLIYLLELANVILYIFILVVVIFLEVKIIKDTKSYREEEAQVTGPIILEMFTKPQKITEEDVTVSIEKKICLVCKNKISGLNYICSDCGTFYCTKCSNALSDLENVCWACNTPIDISKPYTPFETEDESSSKDKKSKKGKETIKQIAK
;
A
#
# COMPACT_ATOMS: atom_id res chain seq x y z
N MET A 1 1.28 -4.14 -3.98
CA MET A 1 0.27 -3.19 -3.45
C MET A 1 0.75 -1.74 -3.49
N MET A 2 1.88 -1.37 -2.86
CA MET A 2 2.43 0.00 -2.97
C MET A 2 2.67 0.45 -4.42
N LEU A 3 3.19 -0.44 -5.26
CA LEU A 3 3.35 -0.19 -6.70
C LEU A 3 2.01 0.12 -7.40
N GLY A 4 0.91 -0.50 -6.93
CA GLY A 4 -0.45 -0.21 -7.39
C GLY A 4 -0.88 1.21 -7.03
N PHE A 5 -0.68 1.62 -5.77
CA PHE A 5 -0.94 3.00 -5.35
C PHE A 5 -0.10 3.99 -6.16
N GLY A 6 1.20 3.76 -6.31
CA GLY A 6 2.07 4.59 -7.15
C GLY A 6 1.54 4.73 -8.58
N SER A 7 1.10 3.63 -9.19
CA SER A 7 0.54 3.64 -10.55
C SER A 7 -0.76 4.47 -10.66
N TYR A 8 -1.62 4.44 -9.63
CA TYR A 8 -2.82 5.28 -9.57
C TYR A 8 -2.48 6.77 -9.53
N PHE A 9 -1.52 7.15 -8.68
CA PHE A 9 -1.10 8.55 -8.54
C PHE A 9 -0.37 9.08 -9.77
N ILE A 10 0.39 8.23 -10.46
CA ILE A 10 0.96 8.56 -11.76
C ILE A 10 -0.16 8.86 -12.76
N GLY A 11 -1.19 8.01 -12.82
CA GLY A 11 -2.37 8.23 -13.65
C GLY A 11 -3.08 9.55 -13.33
N LEU A 12 -3.33 9.84 -12.04
CA LEU A 12 -3.90 11.11 -11.58
C LEU A 12 -3.03 12.33 -11.93
N THR A 13 -1.71 12.21 -11.82
CA THR A 13 -0.78 13.30 -12.14
C THR A 13 -0.83 13.61 -13.64
N PHE A 14 -0.77 12.57 -14.48
CA PHE A 14 -0.89 12.77 -15.93
C PHE A 14 -2.26 13.28 -16.34
N GLN A 15 -3.32 12.79 -15.72
CA GLN A 15 -4.66 13.35 -15.87
C GLN A 15 -4.62 14.88 -15.63
N ARG A 16 -4.12 15.32 -14.47
CA ARG A 16 -4.05 16.76 -14.16
C ARG A 16 -3.18 17.56 -15.10
N LEU A 17 -2.11 16.97 -15.61
CA LEU A 17 -1.28 17.62 -16.61
C LEU A 17 -2.06 17.84 -17.93
N PHE A 18 -2.71 16.80 -18.45
CA PHE A 18 -3.32 16.85 -19.78
C PHE A 18 -4.71 17.50 -19.78
N GLY A 19 -5.68 17.00 -18.99
CA GLY A 19 -7.04 17.54 -18.97
C GLY A 19 -7.16 18.80 -18.13
N GLY A 20 -6.45 18.85 -17.00
CA GLY A 20 -6.46 20.00 -16.10
C GLY A 20 -5.67 21.18 -16.67
N TYR A 21 -4.35 21.03 -16.75
CA TYR A 21 -3.47 22.16 -17.06
C TYR A 21 -3.44 22.47 -18.56
N LEU A 22 -3.01 21.53 -19.40
CA LEU A 22 -2.86 21.74 -20.84
C LEU A 22 -4.21 22.00 -21.52
N GLY A 23 -5.23 21.21 -21.21
CA GLY A 23 -6.58 21.35 -21.77
C GLY A 23 -7.16 22.75 -21.58
N HIS A 24 -6.92 23.39 -20.44
CA HIS A 24 -7.42 24.75 -20.18
C HIS A 24 -6.79 25.84 -21.05
N PHE A 25 -5.58 25.65 -21.60
CA PHE A 25 -4.99 26.61 -22.54
C PHE A 25 -5.65 26.59 -23.93
N PHE A 26 -6.38 25.52 -24.26
CA PHE A 26 -7.06 25.36 -25.54
C PHE A 26 -8.56 25.67 -25.46
N VAL A 27 -9.02 26.26 -24.35
CA VAL A 27 -10.39 26.78 -24.25
C VAL A 27 -10.46 28.10 -25.00
N GLU A 28 -11.31 28.21 -26.02
CA GLU A 28 -11.52 29.48 -26.71
C GLU A 28 -12.06 30.55 -25.74
N GLY A 29 -11.37 31.69 -25.67
CA GLY A 29 -11.71 32.75 -24.73
C GLY A 29 -10.82 33.98 -24.89
N THR A 30 -11.14 35.01 -24.13
CA THR A 30 -10.37 36.24 -24.02
C THR A 30 -9.82 36.40 -22.61
N PHE A 31 -8.57 36.85 -22.49
CA PHE A 31 -7.98 37.16 -21.20
C PHE A 31 -8.30 38.62 -20.83
N THR A 32 -9.09 38.81 -19.78
CA THR A 32 -9.51 40.15 -19.31
C THR A 32 -9.38 40.22 -17.79
N ASN A 33 -8.83 41.31 -17.25
CA ASN A 33 -8.68 41.52 -15.80
C ASN A 33 -7.97 40.37 -15.06
N TYR A 34 -6.89 39.84 -15.64
CA TYR A 34 -6.14 38.70 -15.10
C TYR A 34 -6.95 37.39 -15.01
N MET A 35 -8.09 37.32 -15.70
CA MET A 35 -8.96 36.14 -15.75
C MET A 35 -9.16 35.69 -17.19
N TRP A 36 -9.16 34.37 -17.41
CA TRP A 36 -9.55 33.79 -18.69
C TRP A 36 -11.06 33.65 -18.75
N ILE A 37 -11.72 34.37 -19.66
CA ILE A 37 -13.16 34.28 -19.89
C ILE A 37 -13.37 33.55 -21.22
N GLY A 38 -13.85 32.31 -21.15
CA GLY A 38 -14.08 31.46 -22.32
C GLY A 38 -15.31 30.58 -22.16
N SER A 39 -15.87 30.16 -23.30
CA SER A 39 -16.95 29.17 -23.32
C SER A 39 -16.37 27.77 -23.46
N PHE A 40 -16.87 26.82 -22.68
CA PHE A 40 -16.56 25.40 -22.89
C PHE A 40 -17.38 24.77 -24.02
N ASP A 41 -18.37 25.49 -24.56
CA ASP A 41 -19.30 25.00 -25.58
C ASP A 41 -19.33 25.93 -26.80
N PRO A 42 -19.06 25.41 -28.02
CA PRO A 42 -18.58 24.06 -28.33
C PRO A 42 -17.08 23.89 -27.99
N PRO A 43 -16.65 22.71 -27.52
CA PRO A 43 -15.23 22.46 -27.28
C PRO A 43 -14.47 22.26 -28.60
N GLY A 44 -13.35 22.97 -28.80
CA GLY A 44 -12.47 22.77 -29.95
C GLY A 44 -11.86 21.36 -30.02
N ASP A 45 -11.42 20.92 -31.20
CA ASP A 45 -10.96 19.54 -31.44
C ASP A 45 -9.75 19.14 -30.57
N ILE A 46 -8.79 20.06 -30.40
CA ILE A 46 -7.60 19.83 -29.56
C ILE A 46 -8.02 19.64 -28.09
N PHE A 47 -8.97 20.45 -27.61
CA PHE A 47 -9.52 20.32 -26.27
C PHE A 47 -10.17 18.95 -26.07
N GLN A 48 -11.00 18.53 -27.01
CA GLN A 48 -11.66 17.21 -26.96
C GLN A 48 -10.63 16.07 -26.93
N LEU A 49 -9.58 16.16 -27.75
CA LEU A 49 -8.50 15.16 -27.77
C LEU A 49 -7.76 15.10 -26.44
N LEU A 50 -7.37 16.24 -25.87
CA LEU A 50 -6.65 16.30 -24.59
C LEU A 50 -7.49 15.75 -23.43
N PHE A 51 -8.78 16.07 -23.37
CA PHE A 51 -9.68 15.51 -22.36
C PHE A 51 -9.98 14.02 -22.60
N LYS A 52 -9.92 13.54 -23.84
CA LYS A 52 -10.02 12.09 -24.09
C LYS A 52 -8.78 11.35 -23.60
N ILE A 53 -7.60 11.92 -23.86
CA ILE A 53 -6.31 11.42 -23.33
C ILE A 53 -6.33 11.43 -21.79
N ASP A 54 -6.85 12.49 -21.18
CA ASP A 54 -7.08 12.62 -19.74
C ASP A 54 -7.85 11.42 -19.16
N TYR A 55 -9.00 11.09 -19.76
CA TYR A 55 -9.84 9.98 -19.33
C TYR A 55 -9.12 8.64 -19.44
N ILE A 56 -8.40 8.42 -20.54
CA ILE A 56 -7.63 7.20 -20.79
C ILE A 56 -6.51 7.04 -19.75
N LEU A 57 -5.74 8.09 -19.48
CA LEU A 57 -4.61 8.04 -18.56
C LEU A 57 -5.07 7.78 -17.12
N TRP A 58 -6.16 8.41 -16.69
CA TRP A 58 -6.77 8.11 -15.40
C TRP A 58 -7.25 6.66 -15.33
N ALA A 59 -7.93 6.17 -16.38
CA ALA A 59 -8.50 4.84 -16.41
C ALA A 59 -7.40 3.74 -16.41
N ILE A 60 -6.28 3.98 -17.10
CA ILE A 60 -5.08 3.13 -17.06
C ILE A 60 -4.48 3.11 -15.64
N GLY A 61 -4.33 4.28 -15.00
CA GLY A 61 -3.84 4.36 -13.62
C GLY A 61 -4.73 3.59 -12.64
N ALA A 62 -6.05 3.73 -12.77
CA ALA A 62 -7.02 2.97 -12.00
C ALA A 62 -6.94 1.46 -12.28
N ALA A 63 -6.80 1.04 -13.54
CA ALA A 63 -6.66 -0.37 -13.91
C ALA A 63 -5.39 -1.00 -13.34
N MET A 64 -4.25 -0.30 -13.39
CA MET A 64 -3.00 -0.79 -12.80
C MET A 64 -3.10 -0.94 -11.28
N PHE A 65 -3.78 -0.01 -10.60
CA PHE A 65 -4.07 -0.12 -9.18
C PHE A 65 -4.93 -1.34 -8.87
N ILE A 66 -6.04 -1.51 -9.58
CA ILE A 66 -6.96 -2.63 -9.41
C ILE A 66 -6.20 -3.94 -9.62
N LEU A 67 -5.41 -4.06 -10.68
CA LEU A 67 -4.58 -5.23 -10.95
C LEU A 67 -3.63 -5.53 -9.78
N ALA A 68 -2.87 -4.53 -9.33
CA ALA A 68 -1.93 -4.69 -8.21
C ALA A 68 -2.63 -5.06 -6.89
N PHE A 69 -3.87 -4.61 -6.69
CA PHE A 69 -4.72 -4.95 -5.56
C PHE A 69 -5.23 -6.39 -5.66
N GLU A 70 -5.74 -6.81 -6.82
CA GLU A 70 -6.22 -8.18 -7.07
C GLU A 70 -5.09 -9.21 -6.92
N ILE A 71 -3.88 -8.89 -7.39
CA ILE A 71 -2.66 -9.70 -7.14
C ILE A 71 -2.40 -9.85 -5.65
N GLY A 72 -2.58 -8.77 -4.86
CA GLY A 72 -2.36 -8.77 -3.42
C GLY A 72 -3.37 -9.62 -2.65
N ILE A 73 -4.66 -9.55 -3.02
CA ILE A 73 -5.73 -10.26 -2.33
C ILE A 73 -5.86 -11.73 -2.78
N LYS A 74 -5.48 -12.06 -4.01
CA LYS A 74 -5.59 -13.39 -4.64
C LYS A 74 -7.00 -14.00 -4.72
N LYS A 75 -8.05 -13.36 -4.17
CA LYS A 75 -9.43 -13.89 -4.14
C LYS A 75 -10.28 -13.56 -5.36
N THR A 76 -10.09 -12.38 -5.96
CA THR A 76 -10.98 -11.86 -7.00
C THR A 76 -10.69 -12.43 -8.40
N LYS A 77 -9.61 -13.22 -8.57
CA LYS A 77 -9.23 -13.85 -9.85
C LYS A 77 -9.21 -12.87 -11.04
N TYR A 78 -8.77 -11.64 -10.82
CA TYR A 78 -8.65 -10.59 -11.85
C TYR A 78 -9.97 -10.10 -12.46
N ILE A 79 -11.13 -10.43 -11.85
CA ILE A 79 -12.44 -10.06 -12.37
C ILE A 79 -12.58 -8.54 -12.51
N LEU A 80 -12.08 -7.75 -11.54
CA LEU A 80 -12.21 -6.29 -11.59
C LEU A 80 -11.39 -5.69 -12.73
N THR A 81 -10.17 -6.19 -12.94
CA THR A 81 -9.31 -5.78 -14.05
C THR A 81 -9.92 -6.15 -15.40
N ILE A 82 -10.48 -7.37 -15.51
CA ILE A 82 -11.16 -7.84 -16.73
C ILE A 82 -12.36 -6.93 -17.07
N ILE A 83 -13.11 -6.44 -16.08
CA ILE A 83 -14.22 -5.50 -16.29
C ILE A 83 -13.70 -4.11 -16.71
N GLN A 84 -12.58 -3.65 -16.16
CA GLN A 84 -12.03 -2.32 -16.41
C GLN A 84 -11.47 -2.16 -17.83
N ILE A 85 -10.85 -3.20 -18.40
CA ILE A 85 -10.20 -3.14 -19.72
C ILE A 85 -11.19 -2.80 -20.86
N PRO A 86 -12.35 -3.47 -21.01
CA PRO A 86 -13.36 -3.11 -21.99
C PRO A 86 -13.84 -1.67 -21.89
N LEU A 87 -13.94 -1.12 -20.67
CA LEU A 87 -14.36 0.27 -20.47
C LEU A 87 -13.31 1.26 -21.00
N ILE A 88 -12.01 0.96 -20.81
CA ILE A 88 -10.92 1.76 -21.39
C ILE A 88 -11.00 1.73 -22.92
N ILE A 89 -11.17 0.53 -23.50
CA ILE A 89 -11.31 0.37 -24.96
C ILE A 89 -12.52 1.16 -25.48
N LEU A 90 -13.64 1.11 -24.74
CA LEU A 90 -14.86 1.83 -25.08
C LEU A 90 -14.64 3.35 -25.08
N ILE A 91 -13.92 3.89 -24.09
CA ILE A 91 -13.52 5.31 -24.06
C ILE A 91 -12.67 5.68 -25.28
N ILE A 92 -11.73 4.82 -25.69
CA ILE A 92 -10.87 5.08 -26.85
C ILE A 92 -11.69 5.17 -28.15
N ILE A 93 -12.68 4.29 -28.33
CA ILE A 93 -13.44 4.21 -29.60
C ILE A 93 -14.53 5.28 -29.67
N LEU A 94 -15.20 5.59 -28.56
CA LEU A 94 -16.39 6.43 -28.59
C LEU A 94 -16.09 7.93 -28.84
N PRO A 95 -17.07 8.68 -29.39
CA PRO A 95 -16.99 10.14 -29.47
C PRO A 95 -16.84 10.79 -28.09
N TYR A 96 -16.22 11.98 -28.04
CA TYR A 96 -15.90 12.68 -26.79
C TYR A 96 -17.11 12.80 -25.84
N GLY A 97 -18.29 13.21 -26.33
CA GLY A 97 -19.47 13.36 -25.48
C GLY A 97 -19.91 12.06 -24.80
N MET A 98 -19.85 10.93 -25.51
CA MET A 98 -20.18 9.61 -24.96
C MET A 98 -19.09 9.12 -24.01
N ALA A 99 -17.82 9.27 -24.39
CA ALA A 99 -16.68 8.92 -23.55
C ALA A 99 -16.72 9.69 -22.21
N ARG A 100 -17.01 11.00 -22.25
CA ARG A 100 -17.22 11.85 -21.07
C ARG A 100 -18.33 11.33 -20.16
N ASN A 101 -19.46 10.91 -20.75
CA ASN A 101 -20.59 10.41 -19.98
C ASN A 101 -20.26 9.06 -19.31
N ILE A 102 -19.64 8.12 -20.04
CA ILE A 102 -19.20 6.83 -19.47
C ILE A 102 -18.19 7.07 -18.35
N GLN A 103 -17.23 7.96 -18.58
CA GLN A 103 -16.22 8.30 -17.60
C GLN A 103 -16.86 8.88 -16.33
N ARG A 104 -17.75 9.88 -16.47
CA ARG A 104 -18.41 10.57 -15.36
C ARG A 104 -19.36 9.68 -14.56
N TYR A 105 -20.24 8.96 -15.24
CA TYR A 105 -21.34 8.25 -14.60
C TYR A 105 -21.00 6.81 -14.21
N PHE A 106 -20.02 6.20 -14.87
CA PHE A 106 -19.69 4.81 -14.63
C PHE A 106 -18.28 4.63 -14.08
N MET A 107 -17.24 5.04 -14.82
CA MET A 107 -15.87 4.70 -14.44
C MET A 107 -15.39 5.39 -13.17
N TYR A 108 -15.63 6.70 -13.02
CA TYR A 108 -15.23 7.46 -11.82
C TYR A 108 -15.86 6.89 -10.54
N PRO A 109 -17.19 6.71 -10.43
CA PRO A 109 -17.81 6.08 -9.27
C PRO A 109 -17.26 4.68 -9.04
N PHE A 110 -17.21 3.83 -10.08
CA PHE A 110 -16.75 2.44 -9.97
C PHE A 110 -15.32 2.34 -9.40
N SER A 111 -14.38 3.07 -10.00
CA SER A 111 -12.98 3.01 -9.58
C SER A 111 -12.78 3.64 -8.21
N THR A 112 -13.50 4.73 -7.90
CA THR A 112 -13.46 5.37 -6.58
C THR A 112 -13.98 4.43 -5.50
N THR A 113 -15.12 3.77 -5.72
CA THR A 113 -15.66 2.77 -4.80
C THR A 113 -14.70 1.62 -4.59
N ILE A 114 -14.04 1.13 -5.66
CA ILE A 114 -13.03 0.06 -5.53
C ILE A 114 -11.83 0.55 -4.72
N ILE A 115 -11.32 1.76 -4.95
CA ILE A 115 -10.19 2.30 -4.21
C ILE A 115 -10.54 2.46 -2.73
N ILE A 116 -11.71 3.02 -2.41
CA ILE A 116 -12.19 3.14 -1.02
C ILE A 116 -12.33 1.75 -0.39
N ALA A 117 -13.00 0.81 -1.06
CA ALA A 117 -13.15 -0.56 -0.59
C ALA A 117 -11.79 -1.24 -0.38
N SER A 118 -10.83 -0.98 -1.26
CA SER A 118 -9.47 -1.49 -1.17
C SER A 118 -8.74 -0.96 0.07
N ILE A 119 -8.80 0.35 0.30
CA ILE A 119 -8.23 1.01 1.49
C ILE A 119 -8.85 0.42 2.76
N VAL A 120 -10.18 0.26 2.80
CA VAL A 120 -10.89 -0.34 3.93
C VAL A 120 -10.48 -1.80 4.17
N LEU A 121 -10.40 -2.61 3.10
CA LEU A 121 -9.98 -4.01 3.20
C LEU A 121 -8.53 -4.15 3.68
N ILE A 122 -7.64 -3.28 3.21
CA ILE A 122 -6.26 -3.19 3.69
C ILE A 122 -6.25 -2.83 5.18
N GLY A 123 -7.00 -1.81 5.59
CA GLY A 123 -7.11 -1.42 6.99
C GLY A 123 -7.63 -2.55 7.90
N LYS A 124 -8.57 -3.36 7.41
CA LYS A 124 -9.16 -4.49 8.17
C LYS A 124 -8.20 -5.67 8.33
N TRP A 125 -7.48 -6.06 7.27
CA TRP A 125 -6.68 -7.30 7.27
C TRP A 125 -5.19 -7.08 7.56
N SER A 126 -4.75 -5.83 7.62
CA SER A 126 -3.36 -5.50 7.84
C SER A 126 -2.94 -5.54 9.32
N ARG A 127 -1.67 -5.91 9.52
CA ARG A 127 -0.88 -5.56 10.71
C ARG A 127 -0.91 -4.04 10.97
N PHE A 128 -0.51 -3.64 12.17
CA PHE A 128 -0.57 -2.25 12.65
C PHE A 128 0.06 -1.22 11.68
N GLU A 129 1.15 -1.59 11.01
CA GLU A 129 1.88 -0.70 10.09
C GLU A 129 1.06 -0.27 8.86
N LEU A 130 0.32 -1.17 8.17
CA LEU A 130 -0.48 -0.72 7.02
C LEU A 130 -1.79 -0.02 7.43
N LYS A 131 -2.20 -0.08 8.71
CA LYS A 131 -3.32 0.77 9.19
C LYS A 131 -2.92 2.24 9.19
N ALA A 132 -1.70 2.56 9.63
CA ALA A 132 -1.16 3.91 9.58
C ALA A 132 -0.98 4.42 8.15
N ILE A 133 -0.54 3.54 7.25
CA ILE A 133 -0.41 3.87 5.82
C ILE A 133 -1.79 4.13 5.21
N SER A 134 -2.77 3.29 5.51
CA SER A 134 -4.13 3.39 4.99
C SER A 134 -4.79 4.73 5.29
N SER A 135 -4.64 5.26 6.51
CA SER A 135 -5.21 6.56 6.87
C SER A 135 -4.49 7.72 6.21
N MET A 136 -3.16 7.65 6.05
CA MET A 136 -2.40 8.69 5.33
C MET A 136 -2.78 8.71 3.86
N LEU A 137 -2.89 7.54 3.23
CA LEU A 137 -3.37 7.41 1.86
C LEU A 137 -4.78 7.96 1.72
N PHE A 138 -5.68 7.66 2.65
CA PHE A 138 -7.04 8.19 2.65
C PHE A 138 -7.05 9.73 2.74
N PHE A 139 -6.29 10.30 3.68
CA PHE A 139 -6.18 11.75 3.86
C PHE A 139 -5.67 12.44 2.59
N GLY A 140 -4.65 11.88 1.96
CA GLY A 140 -4.12 12.42 0.72
C GLY A 140 -5.09 12.28 -0.47
N VAL A 141 -5.84 11.18 -0.56
CA VAL A 141 -6.92 11.01 -1.55
C VAL A 141 -8.01 12.08 -1.39
N VAL A 142 -8.38 12.45 -0.16
CA VAL A 142 -9.36 13.54 0.08
C VAL A 142 -8.88 14.86 -0.51
N PHE A 143 -7.63 15.24 -0.26
CA PHE A 143 -7.08 16.47 -0.85
C PHE A 143 -7.01 16.44 -2.38
N LEU A 144 -6.67 15.28 -2.95
CA LEU A 144 -6.69 15.10 -4.40
C LEU A 144 -8.11 15.23 -4.97
N MET A 145 -9.13 14.72 -4.26
CA MET A 145 -10.54 14.91 -4.63
C MET A 145 -11.01 16.35 -4.50
N MET A 146 -10.65 17.06 -3.42
CA MET A 146 -10.94 18.49 -3.28
C MET A 146 -10.32 19.29 -4.42
N SER A 147 -9.06 19.00 -4.77
CA SER A 147 -8.41 19.57 -5.94
C SER A 147 -9.19 19.29 -7.24
N SER A 148 -9.81 18.11 -7.38
CA SER A 148 -10.60 17.74 -8.57
C SER A 148 -11.91 18.52 -8.62
N ALA A 149 -12.60 18.61 -7.49
CA ALA A 149 -13.84 19.35 -7.36
C ALA A 149 -13.66 20.83 -7.73
N LEU A 150 -12.58 21.46 -7.27
CA LEU A 150 -12.27 22.86 -7.56
C LEU A 150 -12.02 23.17 -9.05
N VAL A 151 -11.68 22.17 -9.87
CA VAL A 151 -11.46 22.32 -11.32
C VAL A 151 -12.73 22.05 -12.13
N SER A 152 -13.75 21.44 -11.51
CA SER A 152 -14.96 21.03 -12.20
C SER A 152 -15.70 22.23 -12.82
N LYS A 153 -16.28 22.02 -14.01
CA LYS A 153 -17.09 23.03 -14.72
C LYS A 153 -18.19 23.60 -13.83
N SER A 154 -18.89 22.74 -13.10
CA SER A 154 -19.98 23.11 -12.19
C SER A 154 -19.52 24.10 -11.11
N VAL A 155 -18.33 23.90 -10.54
CA VAL A 155 -17.79 24.82 -9.53
C VAL A 155 -17.36 26.16 -10.14
N LYS A 156 -16.84 26.16 -11.37
CA LYS A 156 -16.49 27.39 -12.10
C LYS A 156 -17.73 28.20 -12.52
N GLU A 157 -18.86 27.54 -12.78
CA GLU A 157 -20.13 28.19 -13.18
C GLU A 157 -20.80 28.97 -12.04
N LEU A 158 -20.42 28.73 -10.77
CA LEU A 158 -20.97 29.45 -9.62
C LEU A 158 -20.54 30.93 -9.54
N ASN A 159 -19.66 31.39 -10.44
CA ASN A 159 -19.05 32.72 -10.42
C ASN A 159 -18.39 33.08 -9.07
N ILE A 160 -18.05 32.08 -8.25
CA ILE A 160 -17.26 32.27 -7.04
C ILE A 160 -15.81 32.49 -7.49
N PRO A 161 -15.13 33.56 -7.05
CA PRO A 161 -13.74 33.82 -7.38
C PRO A 161 -12.82 32.81 -6.67
N ILE A 162 -12.79 31.58 -7.18
CA ILE A 162 -11.88 30.55 -6.70
C ILE A 162 -10.51 30.87 -7.27
N MET A 163 -9.56 31.10 -6.37
CA MET A 163 -8.17 31.33 -6.72
C MET A 163 -7.64 30.16 -7.58
N LEU A 164 -7.17 30.45 -8.79
CA LEU A 164 -6.65 29.46 -9.75
C LEU A 164 -5.55 28.56 -9.15
N TYR A 165 -4.78 29.07 -8.19
CA TYR A 165 -3.71 28.33 -7.53
C TYR A 165 -4.18 27.36 -6.44
N LEU A 166 -5.44 27.45 -5.98
CA LEU A 166 -5.93 26.65 -4.86
C LEU A 166 -6.00 25.16 -5.20
N SER A 167 -6.47 24.81 -6.40
CA SER A 167 -6.54 23.42 -6.84
C SER A 167 -5.14 22.77 -6.97
N PRO A 168 -4.14 23.41 -7.61
CA PRO A 168 -2.75 22.92 -7.59
C PRO A 168 -2.17 22.74 -6.19
N ILE A 169 -2.43 23.68 -5.26
CA ILE A 169 -1.94 23.56 -3.87
C ILE A 169 -2.52 22.32 -3.19
N PHE A 170 -3.85 22.11 -3.28
CA PHE A 170 -4.47 20.91 -2.72
C PHE A 170 -3.95 19.63 -3.37
N PHE A 171 -3.68 19.66 -4.67
CA PHE A 171 -3.10 18.52 -5.37
C PHE A 171 -1.70 18.18 -4.82
N ILE A 172 -0.84 19.19 -4.69
CA ILE A 172 0.53 19.03 -4.17
C ILE A 172 0.49 18.51 -2.74
N ILE A 173 -0.34 19.10 -1.87
CA ILE A 173 -0.50 18.63 -0.49
C ILE A 173 -0.98 17.19 -0.46
N GLY A 174 -2.00 16.84 -1.25
CA GLY A 174 -2.51 15.48 -1.34
C GLY A 174 -1.45 14.49 -1.80
N ALA A 175 -0.67 14.83 -2.83
CA ALA A 175 0.43 14.01 -3.33
C ALA A 175 1.55 13.84 -2.28
N LEU A 176 1.94 14.91 -1.58
CA LEU A 176 2.95 14.84 -0.51
C LEU A 176 2.50 13.93 0.64
N VAL A 177 1.24 14.06 1.07
CA VAL A 177 0.65 13.21 2.12
C VAL A 177 0.64 11.74 1.70
N VAL A 178 0.26 11.45 0.46
CA VAL A 178 0.27 10.09 -0.10
C VAL A 178 1.67 9.49 -0.14
N MET A 179 2.68 10.29 -0.46
CA MET A 179 4.06 9.85 -0.60
C MET A 179 4.78 9.74 0.75
N LEU A 180 4.25 10.38 1.80
CA LEU A 180 4.82 10.41 3.14
C LEU A 180 5.21 9.03 3.71
N PRO A 181 4.39 7.97 3.55
CA PRO A 181 4.72 6.64 4.06
C PRO A 181 5.91 5.97 3.36
N LEU A 182 6.36 6.48 2.20
CA LEU A 182 7.56 5.99 1.53
C LEU A 182 8.85 6.57 2.11
N VAL A 183 8.75 7.73 2.79
CA VAL A 183 9.90 8.48 3.30
C VAL A 183 10.06 8.31 4.81
N ILE A 184 8.95 8.23 5.56
CA ILE A 184 9.00 8.16 7.02
C ILE A 184 8.99 6.70 7.49
N ASP A 185 9.92 6.37 8.40
CA ASP A 185 9.92 5.08 9.09
C ASP A 185 8.65 4.94 9.96
N LEU A 186 7.81 3.99 9.59
CA LEU A 186 6.49 3.74 10.17
C LEU A 186 6.54 3.43 11.66
N LYS A 187 7.67 2.91 12.17
CA LYS A 187 7.84 2.62 13.60
C LYS A 187 7.73 3.88 14.46
N SER A 188 8.23 5.01 13.96
CA SER A 188 8.14 6.32 14.64
C SER A 188 6.73 6.88 14.70
N ILE A 189 5.82 6.37 13.86
CA ILE A 189 4.45 6.91 13.68
C ILE A 189 3.44 6.19 14.60
N SER A 190 3.83 5.13 15.32
CA SER A 190 2.92 4.32 16.15
C SER A 190 2.16 5.11 17.23
N HIS A 191 2.76 6.16 17.82
CA HIS A 191 2.07 7.06 18.75
C HIS A 191 1.08 8.04 18.07
N MET A 192 1.14 8.15 16.74
CA MET A 192 0.32 9.04 15.93
C MET A 192 -1.13 8.53 15.76
N LEU A 193 -1.51 7.36 16.31
CA LEU A 193 -2.89 6.83 16.20
C LEU A 193 -3.97 7.80 16.70
N ARG A 194 -3.68 8.60 17.74
CA ARG A 194 -4.62 9.62 18.22
C ARG A 194 -4.78 10.75 17.21
N PHE A 195 -3.69 11.19 16.60
CA PHE A 195 -3.69 12.19 15.53
C PHE A 195 -4.43 11.66 14.29
N LEU A 196 -4.21 10.40 13.95
CA LEU A 196 -4.91 9.67 12.88
C LEU A 196 -6.42 9.59 13.10
N SER A 197 -6.87 9.33 14.32
CA SER A 197 -8.30 9.28 14.67
C SER A 197 -8.95 10.65 14.46
N ILE A 198 -8.27 11.71 14.87
CA ILE A 198 -8.71 13.10 14.67
C ILE A 198 -8.71 13.45 13.18
N CYS A 199 -7.66 13.10 12.43
CA CYS A 199 -7.61 13.28 10.98
C CYS A 199 -8.70 12.49 10.26
N GLY A 200 -9.01 11.27 10.72
CA GLY A 200 -10.13 10.46 10.25
C GLY A 200 -11.46 11.18 10.44
N ILE A 201 -11.77 11.61 11.65
CA ILE A 201 -12.99 12.40 11.93
C ILE A 201 -13.05 13.66 11.07
N PHE A 202 -11.94 14.38 10.94
CA PHE A 202 -11.87 15.58 10.11
C PHE A 202 -12.14 15.27 8.63
N THR A 203 -11.60 14.16 8.11
CA THR A 203 -11.84 13.73 6.73
C THR A 203 -13.28 13.31 6.48
N ILE A 204 -13.93 12.67 7.45
CA ILE A 204 -15.36 12.35 7.40
C ILE A 204 -16.17 13.64 7.27
N ILE A 205 -15.89 14.61 8.13
CA ILE A 205 -16.57 15.91 8.10
C ILE A 205 -16.34 16.59 6.76
N THR A 206 -15.11 16.62 6.25
CA THR A 206 -14.82 17.25 4.94
C THR A 206 -15.46 16.51 3.77
N MET A 207 -15.51 15.17 3.79
CA MET A 207 -16.21 14.36 2.79
C MET A 207 -17.72 14.63 2.80
N VAL A 208 -18.35 14.61 3.98
CA VAL A 208 -19.78 14.90 4.12
C VAL A 208 -20.10 16.32 3.66
N LEU A 209 -19.27 17.31 4.03
CA LEU A 209 -19.44 18.69 3.57
C LEU A 209 -19.25 18.83 2.06
N LEU A 210 -18.27 18.12 1.48
CA LEU A 210 -18.03 18.10 0.03
C LEU A 210 -19.21 17.45 -0.70
N GLU A 211 -19.77 16.38 -0.16
CA GLU A 211 -20.94 15.71 -0.72
C GLU A 211 -22.20 16.57 -0.60
N ILE A 212 -22.44 17.22 0.54
CA ILE A 212 -23.54 18.19 0.69
C ILE A 212 -23.39 19.33 -0.32
N PHE A 213 -22.17 19.85 -0.49
CA PHE A 213 -21.87 20.90 -1.47
C PHE A 213 -22.10 20.40 -2.91
N LEU A 214 -21.68 19.19 -3.26
CA LEU A 214 -21.91 18.57 -4.57
C LEU A 214 -23.38 18.27 -4.84
N ILE A 215 -24.14 17.83 -3.82
CA ILE A 215 -25.59 17.62 -3.87
C ILE A 215 -26.32 18.94 -4.16
N TYR A 216 -25.86 20.03 -3.55
CA TYR A 216 -26.41 21.37 -3.80
C TYR A 216 -26.14 21.88 -5.22
N LEU A 217 -25.13 21.33 -5.90
CA LEU A 217 -24.67 21.77 -7.22
C LEU A 217 -25.19 20.96 -8.42
N LEU A 218 -25.81 19.79 -8.22
CA LEU A 218 -26.17 18.89 -9.31
C LEU A 218 -27.61 18.38 -9.28
N GLU A 219 -28.15 18.08 -10.46
CA GLU A 219 -29.51 17.54 -10.68
C GLU A 219 -29.82 16.25 -9.90
N LEU A 220 -31.11 16.06 -9.61
CA LEU A 220 -31.72 15.06 -8.71
C LEU A 220 -31.22 13.61 -8.86
N ALA A 221 -30.86 13.18 -10.08
CA ALA A 221 -30.34 11.83 -10.33
C ALA A 221 -28.95 11.60 -9.71
N ASN A 222 -28.12 12.65 -9.64
CA ASN A 222 -26.81 12.57 -9.00
C ASN A 222 -26.96 12.57 -7.47
N VAL A 223 -27.96 13.27 -6.94
CA VAL A 223 -28.26 13.30 -5.50
C VAL A 223 -28.55 11.90 -4.96
N ILE A 224 -29.33 11.09 -5.68
CA ILE A 224 -29.63 9.71 -5.28
C ILE A 224 -28.35 8.86 -5.26
N LEU A 225 -27.50 8.99 -6.28
CA LEU A 225 -26.21 8.28 -6.34
C LEU A 225 -25.26 8.72 -5.20
N TYR A 226 -25.20 10.01 -4.89
CA TYR A 226 -24.38 10.54 -3.80
C TYR A 226 -24.92 10.12 -2.43
N ILE A 227 -26.23 10.14 -2.21
CA ILE A 227 -26.82 9.62 -0.96
C ILE A 227 -26.46 8.14 -0.80
N PHE A 228 -26.51 7.36 -1.87
CA PHE A 228 -26.09 5.96 -1.83
C PHE A 228 -24.61 5.81 -1.47
N ILE A 229 -23.72 6.61 -2.07
CA ILE A 229 -22.29 6.61 -1.75
C ILE A 229 -22.05 7.03 -0.29
N LEU A 230 -22.68 8.11 0.18
CA LEU A 230 -22.61 8.61 1.55
C LEU A 230 -23.06 7.54 2.56
N VAL A 231 -24.19 6.87 2.29
CA VAL A 231 -24.67 5.76 3.12
C VAL A 231 -23.66 4.62 3.16
N VAL A 232 -23.05 4.27 2.02
CA VAL A 232 -22.01 3.24 1.96
C VAL A 232 -20.77 3.66 2.76
N VAL A 233 -20.31 4.90 2.64
CA VAL A 233 -19.15 5.43 3.38
C VAL A 233 -19.43 5.41 4.89
N ILE A 234 -20.55 5.97 5.33
CA ILE A 234 -20.96 5.98 6.74
C ILE A 234 -21.07 4.54 7.28
N PHE A 235 -21.69 3.63 6.52
CA PHE A 235 -21.80 2.23 6.90
C PHE A 235 -20.43 1.56 7.07
N LEU A 236 -19.50 1.79 6.13
CA LEU A 236 -18.15 1.25 6.20
C LEU A 236 -17.39 1.79 7.42
N GLU A 237 -17.55 3.08 7.73
CA GLU A 237 -16.86 3.71 8.86
C GLU A 237 -17.41 3.29 10.22
N VAL A 238 -18.74 3.20 10.38
CA VAL A 238 -19.35 2.65 11.60
C VAL A 238 -18.85 1.23 11.85
N LYS A 239 -18.70 0.44 10.78
CA LYS A 239 -18.14 -0.92 10.87
C LYS A 239 -16.67 -0.91 11.29
N ILE A 240 -15.85 0.02 10.76
CA ILE A 240 -14.45 0.18 11.18
C ILE A 240 -14.37 0.56 12.66
N ILE A 241 -15.17 1.51 13.14
CA ILE A 241 -15.19 1.93 14.56
C ILE A 241 -15.55 0.75 15.45
N LYS A 242 -16.56 -0.04 15.07
CA LYS A 242 -17.00 -1.22 15.82
C LYS A 242 -15.92 -2.30 15.86
N ASP A 243 -15.28 -2.59 14.73
CA ASP A 243 -14.18 -3.56 14.64
C ASP A 243 -12.97 -3.09 15.46
N THR A 244 -12.68 -1.78 15.48
CA THR A 244 -11.56 -1.21 16.26
C THR A 244 -11.81 -1.32 17.77
N LYS A 245 -13.07 -1.13 18.21
CA LYS A 245 -13.44 -1.27 19.63
C LYS A 245 -13.34 -2.73 20.09
N SER A 246 -13.80 -3.67 19.26
CA SER A 246 -13.67 -5.11 19.51
C SER A 246 -12.23 -5.54 19.70
N TYR A 247 -11.31 -5.03 18.88
CA TYR A 247 -9.89 -5.39 18.97
C TYR A 247 -9.23 -4.83 20.24
N ARG A 248 -9.64 -3.62 20.67
CA ARG A 248 -9.14 -3.02 21.92
C ARG A 248 -9.54 -3.84 23.14
N GLU A 249 -10.71 -4.48 23.10
CA GLU A 249 -11.18 -5.37 24.17
C GLU A 249 -10.41 -6.71 24.17
N GLU A 250 -10.08 -7.28 23.01
CA GLU A 250 -9.20 -8.46 22.90
C GLU A 250 -7.76 -8.17 23.35
N GLU A 251 -7.18 -7.05 22.93
CA GLU A 251 -5.82 -6.65 23.33
C GLU A 251 -5.74 -6.30 24.82
N ALA A 252 -6.78 -5.68 25.39
CA ALA A 252 -6.88 -5.46 26.84
C ALA A 252 -6.97 -6.79 27.63
N GLN A 253 -7.55 -7.84 27.05
CA GLN A 253 -7.57 -9.17 27.68
C GLN A 253 -6.24 -9.92 27.55
N VAL A 254 -5.54 -9.79 26.41
CA VAL A 254 -4.25 -10.49 26.18
C VAL A 254 -3.07 -9.78 26.88
N THR A 255 -3.13 -8.46 27.05
CA THR A 255 -2.03 -7.65 27.60
C THR A 255 -2.27 -7.18 29.05
N GLY A 256 -3.49 -7.38 29.57
CA GLY A 256 -3.98 -6.82 30.83
C GLY A 256 -3.40 -7.38 32.14
N PRO A 257 -2.99 -8.67 32.23
CA PRO A 257 -2.32 -9.16 33.45
C PRO A 257 -0.79 -9.27 33.30
N ILE A 258 -0.28 -9.68 32.14
CA ILE A 258 1.10 -10.21 32.04
C ILE A 258 2.17 -9.10 32.13
N ILE A 259 1.88 -7.87 31.69
CA ILE A 259 2.88 -6.79 31.69
C ILE A 259 2.82 -5.95 32.98
N LEU A 260 1.68 -5.88 33.68
CA LEU A 260 1.61 -5.21 34.98
C LEU A 260 2.20 -6.07 36.13
N GLU A 261 2.27 -7.39 35.99
CA GLU A 261 2.99 -8.26 36.93
C GLU A 261 4.52 -8.16 36.81
N MET A 262 5.07 -7.73 35.67
CA MET A 262 6.52 -7.52 35.50
C MET A 262 7.06 -6.27 36.22
N PHE A 263 6.19 -5.34 36.64
CA PHE A 263 6.60 -4.10 37.31
C PHE A 263 6.11 -3.98 38.76
N THR A 264 5.32 -4.92 39.25
CA THR A 264 5.13 -5.10 40.68
C THR A 264 6.35 -5.81 41.26
N LYS A 265 7.10 -5.08 42.09
CA LYS A 265 8.23 -5.56 42.91
C LYS A 265 7.99 -7.01 43.37
N PRO A 266 8.84 -7.99 43.02
CA PRO A 266 8.59 -9.39 43.30
C PRO A 266 8.41 -9.58 44.80
N GLN A 267 7.21 -10.00 45.21
CA GLN A 267 7.04 -10.66 46.50
C GLN A 267 7.81 -11.98 46.40
N LYS A 268 8.71 -12.21 47.37
CA LYS A 268 9.53 -13.41 47.57
C LYS A 268 9.13 -14.59 46.67
N ILE A 269 9.78 -14.70 45.51
CA ILE A 269 9.70 -15.88 44.66
C ILE A 269 10.47 -16.98 45.41
N THR A 270 9.75 -18.00 45.88
CA THR A 270 10.33 -19.26 46.36
C THR A 270 10.83 -20.07 45.18
N GLU A 271 11.96 -20.77 45.33
CA GLU A 271 12.73 -21.42 44.26
C GLU A 271 11.99 -22.54 43.49
N GLU A 272 10.72 -22.81 43.82
CA GLU A 272 9.96 -23.96 43.34
C GLU A 272 9.25 -23.72 41.99
N ASP A 273 8.97 -22.46 41.60
CA ASP A 273 8.09 -22.17 40.44
C ASP A 273 8.78 -21.67 39.17
N VAL A 274 10.11 -21.53 39.14
CA VAL A 274 10.82 -21.16 37.91
C VAL A 274 11.21 -22.42 37.12
N THR A 275 10.23 -23.02 36.43
CA THR A 275 10.53 -23.94 35.34
C THR A 275 11.01 -23.15 34.12
N VAL A 276 12.23 -22.60 34.21
CA VAL A 276 12.97 -22.12 33.03
C VAL A 276 12.94 -23.25 32.01
N SER A 277 12.44 -22.98 30.82
CA SER A 277 12.67 -23.82 29.65
C SER A 277 14.17 -23.79 29.34
N ILE A 278 14.93 -24.57 30.10
CA ILE A 278 16.36 -24.78 29.89
C ILE A 278 16.47 -25.61 28.62
N GLU A 279 16.48 -24.94 27.47
CA GLU A 279 17.00 -25.54 26.25
C GLU A 279 18.40 -26.05 26.58
N LYS A 280 18.56 -27.37 26.52
CA LYS A 280 19.80 -28.04 26.89
C LYS A 280 20.88 -27.58 25.91
N LYS A 281 21.73 -26.65 26.33
CA LYS A 281 22.92 -26.22 25.58
C LYS A 281 23.88 -27.43 25.50
N ILE A 282 23.98 -28.05 24.33
CA ILE A 282 24.85 -29.20 24.05
C ILE A 282 26.02 -28.72 23.20
N CYS A 283 27.24 -29.15 23.53
CA CYS A 283 28.44 -28.81 22.75
C CYS A 283 28.43 -29.56 21.41
N LEU A 284 28.66 -28.84 20.30
CA LEU A 284 28.66 -29.45 18.97
C LEU A 284 29.69 -30.59 18.83
N VAL A 285 30.88 -30.41 19.43
CA VAL A 285 32.03 -31.31 19.29
C VAL A 285 31.90 -32.55 20.17
N CYS A 286 31.83 -32.37 21.50
CA CYS A 286 31.82 -33.51 22.43
C CYS A 286 30.41 -34.05 22.76
N LYS A 287 29.34 -33.41 22.25
CA LYS A 287 27.93 -33.74 22.53
C LYS A 287 27.52 -33.77 24.01
N ASN A 288 28.37 -33.27 24.91
CA ASN A 288 28.06 -33.16 26.33
C ASN A 288 27.23 -31.91 26.63
N LYS A 289 26.42 -31.98 27.70
CA LYS A 289 25.70 -30.82 28.25
C LYS A 289 26.72 -29.79 28.74
N ILE A 290 26.54 -28.55 28.31
CA ILE A 290 27.42 -27.45 28.70
C ILE A 290 26.95 -26.92 30.06
N SER A 291 27.82 -27.03 31.05
CA SER A 291 27.70 -26.34 32.34
C SER A 291 28.86 -25.35 32.49
N GLY A 292 28.57 -24.12 32.95
CA GLY A 292 29.58 -23.09 33.17
C GLY A 292 29.92 -22.23 31.94
N LEU A 293 31.17 -21.73 31.89
CA LEU A 293 31.68 -20.90 30.80
C LEU A 293 31.57 -21.65 29.46
N ASN A 294 31.14 -20.95 28.43
CA ASN A 294 30.98 -21.51 27.11
C ASN A 294 31.38 -20.48 26.05
N TYR A 295 31.68 -20.99 24.86
CA TYR A 295 31.92 -20.18 23.69
C TYR A 295 30.73 -20.33 22.75
N ILE A 296 30.21 -19.18 22.28
CA ILE A 296 29.13 -19.11 21.30
C ILE A 296 29.74 -18.48 20.05
N CYS A 297 29.66 -19.18 18.92
CA CYS A 297 30.11 -18.61 17.66
C CYS A 297 29.29 -17.35 17.34
N SER A 298 29.97 -16.23 17.09
CA SER A 298 29.35 -14.93 16.83
C SER A 298 28.51 -14.88 15.56
N ASP A 299 28.78 -15.79 14.63
CA ASP A 299 28.16 -15.80 13.30
C ASP A 299 26.95 -16.73 13.24
N CYS A 300 27.09 -18.00 13.66
CA CYS A 300 26.01 -18.99 13.57
C CYS A 300 25.33 -19.35 14.90
N GLY A 301 25.77 -18.79 16.03
CA GLY A 301 25.19 -19.05 17.35
C GLY A 301 25.45 -20.46 17.92
N THR A 302 26.32 -21.25 17.30
CA THR A 302 26.62 -22.62 17.75
C THR A 302 27.39 -22.63 19.08
N PHE A 303 27.04 -23.57 19.97
CA PHE A 303 27.63 -23.69 21.31
C PHE A 303 28.80 -24.68 21.38
N TYR A 304 29.87 -24.25 22.05
CA TYR A 304 31.05 -25.05 22.38
C TYR A 304 31.37 -24.98 23.88
N CYS A 305 31.78 -26.09 24.49
CA CYS A 305 32.38 -26.03 25.83
C CYS A 305 33.80 -25.46 25.75
N THR A 306 34.30 -24.85 26.83
CA THR A 306 35.61 -24.18 26.84
C THR A 306 36.75 -25.09 26.40
N LYS A 307 36.72 -26.38 26.77
CA LYS A 307 37.75 -27.35 26.36
C LYS A 307 37.74 -27.56 24.84
N CYS A 308 36.56 -27.72 24.25
CA CYS A 308 36.42 -27.92 22.81
C CYS A 308 36.73 -26.65 22.02
N SER A 309 36.31 -25.46 22.48
CA SER A 309 36.62 -24.21 21.79
C SER A 309 38.11 -23.91 21.81
N ASN A 310 38.81 -24.17 22.92
CA ASN A 310 40.25 -23.97 23.01
C ASN A 310 41.01 -24.97 22.13
N ALA A 311 40.64 -26.26 22.19
CA ALA A 311 41.25 -27.28 21.34
C ALA A 311 41.06 -26.97 19.85
N LEU A 312 39.86 -26.53 19.44
CA LEU A 312 39.60 -26.09 18.07
C LEU A 312 40.41 -24.84 17.70
N SER A 313 40.49 -23.86 18.61
CA SER A 313 41.29 -22.64 18.42
C SER A 313 42.78 -22.93 18.23
N ASP A 314 43.31 -23.96 18.90
CA ASP A 314 44.72 -24.34 18.82
C ASP A 314 45.05 -25.24 17.63
N LEU A 315 44.09 -26.05 17.14
CA LEU A 315 44.30 -26.97 16.03
C LEU A 315 44.04 -26.33 14.65
N GLU A 316 42.82 -25.83 14.43
CA GLU A 316 42.35 -25.40 13.10
C GLU A 316 41.86 -23.94 13.10
N ASN A 317 41.55 -23.42 14.28
CA ASN A 317 41.00 -22.10 14.54
C ASN A 317 39.73 -21.76 13.74
N VAL A 318 38.84 -22.73 13.52
CA VAL A 318 37.59 -22.54 12.76
C VAL A 318 36.37 -23.15 13.47
N CYS A 319 35.23 -22.48 13.34
CA CYS A 319 33.93 -23.01 13.76
C CYS A 319 33.48 -24.12 12.80
N TRP A 320 33.34 -25.35 13.29
CA TRP A 320 32.91 -26.50 12.48
C TRP A 320 31.51 -26.37 11.84
N ALA A 321 30.70 -25.39 12.23
CA ALA A 321 29.36 -25.18 11.67
C ALA A 321 29.33 -24.17 10.51
N CYS A 322 30.19 -23.14 10.54
CA CYS A 322 30.15 -22.04 9.56
C CYS A 322 31.53 -21.58 9.05
N ASN A 323 32.61 -22.24 9.46
CA ASN A 323 34.00 -21.95 9.10
C ASN A 323 34.55 -20.58 9.55
N THR A 324 33.77 -19.80 10.31
CA THR A 324 34.22 -18.53 10.90
C THR A 324 35.29 -18.77 11.96
N PRO A 325 36.39 -17.98 12.00
CA PRO A 325 37.48 -18.21 12.94
C PRO A 325 37.06 -18.01 14.40
N ILE A 326 37.53 -18.89 15.29
CA ILE A 326 37.18 -18.84 16.72
C ILE A 326 37.93 -17.70 17.41
N ASP A 327 39.21 -17.57 17.12
CA ASP A 327 40.11 -16.52 17.61
C ASP A 327 40.71 -15.75 16.43
N ILE A 328 40.34 -14.48 16.30
CA ILE A 328 40.78 -13.61 15.19
C ILE A 328 42.30 -13.34 15.26
N SER A 329 42.93 -13.55 16.40
CA SER A 329 44.37 -13.30 16.58
C SER A 329 45.28 -14.44 16.11
N LYS A 330 44.73 -15.63 15.84
CA LYS A 330 45.47 -16.82 15.40
C LYS A 330 45.30 -17.07 13.90
N PRO A 331 46.29 -17.65 13.20
CA PRO A 331 46.11 -18.09 11.81
C PRO A 331 44.97 -19.10 11.71
N TYR A 332 44.25 -19.12 10.59
CA TYR A 332 43.13 -20.05 10.35
C TYR A 332 43.33 -20.78 9.02
N THR A 333 42.97 -22.07 9.01
CA THR A 333 42.94 -22.90 7.80
C THR A 333 41.49 -23.30 7.54
N PRO A 334 40.80 -22.70 6.55
CA PRO A 334 39.43 -23.07 6.24
C PRO A 334 39.38 -24.50 5.70
N PHE A 335 38.31 -25.23 6.01
CA PHE A 335 38.07 -26.52 5.36
C PHE A 335 37.94 -26.30 3.86
N GLU A 336 38.78 -27.00 3.09
CA GLU A 336 38.55 -27.16 1.66
C GLU A 336 37.22 -27.91 1.52
N THR A 337 36.15 -27.21 1.18
CA THR A 337 34.94 -27.86 0.70
C THR A 337 35.36 -28.66 -0.51
N GLU A 338 35.37 -29.99 -0.39
CA GLU A 338 35.51 -30.89 -1.53
C GLU A 338 34.43 -30.51 -2.53
N ASP A 339 34.81 -29.72 -3.53
CA ASP A 339 33.89 -29.23 -4.55
C ASP A 339 33.24 -30.45 -5.21
N GLU A 340 31.91 -30.51 -5.16
CA GLU A 340 31.04 -31.44 -5.89
C GLU A 340 31.14 -31.23 -7.42
N SER A 341 32.35 -31.18 -7.96
CA SER A 341 32.67 -30.93 -9.36
C SER A 341 32.95 -32.24 -10.11
N SER A 342 32.09 -33.25 -9.98
CA SER A 342 32.16 -34.42 -10.88
C SER A 342 30.86 -35.22 -11.01
N SER A 343 29.77 -34.62 -11.50
CA SER A 343 28.75 -35.39 -12.28
C SER A 343 27.70 -34.50 -12.97
N LYS A 344 28.10 -33.75 -14.00
CA LYS A 344 27.15 -33.27 -15.01
C LYS A 344 27.67 -33.56 -16.41
N ASP A 345 27.66 -34.84 -16.77
CA ASP A 345 27.64 -35.21 -18.17
C ASP A 345 26.74 -36.43 -18.39
N LYS A 346 25.87 -36.33 -19.41
CA LYS A 346 24.91 -37.34 -19.94
C LYS A 346 23.54 -37.47 -19.25
N LYS A 347 22.58 -36.64 -19.67
CA LYS A 347 21.24 -37.10 -20.15
C LYS A 347 20.37 -35.92 -20.60
N SER A 348 20.33 -35.66 -21.91
CA SER A 348 19.14 -35.09 -22.59
C SER A 348 19.30 -35.21 -24.11
N LYS A 349 18.96 -36.38 -24.66
CA LYS A 349 18.70 -36.57 -26.09
C LYS A 349 17.77 -37.78 -26.31
N LYS A 350 16.52 -37.68 -25.86
CA LYS A 350 15.43 -38.57 -26.31
C LYS A 350 14.08 -37.92 -25.98
N GLY A 351 13.43 -37.35 -26.99
CA GLY A 351 12.14 -36.67 -26.80
C GLY A 351 11.70 -35.82 -28.00
N LYS A 352 11.82 -36.36 -29.23
CA LYS A 352 11.18 -35.81 -30.44
C LYS A 352 10.81 -36.97 -31.35
N GLU A 353 9.74 -37.69 -31.01
CA GLU A 353 9.07 -38.61 -31.95
C GLU A 353 7.75 -39.16 -31.37
N THR A 354 6.78 -38.31 -30.99
CA THR A 354 5.40 -38.80 -30.78
C THR A 354 4.34 -37.69 -30.86
N ILE A 355 4.26 -36.94 -31.96
CA ILE A 355 3.02 -36.21 -32.32
C ILE A 355 2.85 -36.29 -33.85
N LYS A 356 2.38 -37.44 -34.32
CA LYS A 356 1.73 -37.62 -35.63
C LYS A 356 0.88 -38.89 -35.52
N GLN A 357 -0.33 -38.78 -34.96
CA GLN A 357 -1.46 -39.69 -35.19
C GLN A 357 -2.65 -39.32 -34.28
N ILE A 358 -3.23 -38.12 -34.44
CA ILE A 358 -4.66 -37.89 -34.20
C ILE A 358 -5.11 -36.83 -35.22
N ALA A 359 -5.34 -37.29 -36.45
CA ALA A 359 -6.13 -36.59 -37.46
C ALA A 359 -6.57 -37.66 -38.46
N LYS A 360 -7.62 -38.38 -38.09
CA LYS A 360 -8.48 -39.11 -39.01
C LYS A 360 -9.88 -39.19 -38.44
#